data_AF-A0A3A4KN45-F1
#
_entry.id   AF-A0A3A4KN45-F1
#
_cell.length_a   1.000
_cell.length_b   1.000
_cell.length_c   1.000
_cell.angle_alpha   90.00
_cell.angle_beta   90.00
_cell.angle_gamma   90.00
#
_symmetry.space_group_name_H-M   'P 1'
#
loop_
_entity.id
_entity.type
_entity.pdbx_description
1 polymer ?
#
loop_
_entity_poly.entity_id
_entity_poly.type
_entity_poly.pdbx_seq_one_letter_code
_entity_poly.pdbx_strand_id
1 'polypeptide(L)'
;MGGCQATARMLMPFERLWLKPTPYRGYEDDMARELKPAGPWLDWSGVIARLRASVNASGGQSAWAEKHGISPQYVCDVLGGRRLPGNKITKALGLEKALLWRTPSQ
;
A
#
# COMPACT_ATOMS: atom_id res chain seq x y z
N MET A 1 51.92 -20.38 13.15
CA MET A 1 50.87 -21.34 12.74
C MET A 1 49.52 -20.70 13.04
N GLY A 2 48.69 -20.53 12.01
CA GLY A 2 47.42 -19.80 12.07
C GLY A 2 46.29 -20.62 12.66
N GLY A 3 45.40 -19.96 13.41
CA GLY A 3 44.12 -20.50 13.86
C GLY A 3 43.01 -20.08 12.91
N CYS A 4 42.39 -21.05 12.26
CA CYS A 4 41.33 -20.89 11.27
C CYS A 4 40.00 -20.36 11.84
N GLN A 5 39.28 -19.66 10.98
CA GLN A 5 38.03 -18.93 11.23
C GLN A 5 36.83 -19.83 11.58
N ALA A 6 35.88 -19.22 12.29
CA ALA A 6 34.58 -19.76 12.63
C ALA A 6 33.72 -20.05 11.39
N THR A 7 33.14 -21.25 11.32
CA THR A 7 32.08 -21.60 10.36
C THR A 7 30.88 -22.17 11.12
N ALA A 8 29.89 -21.34 11.43
CA ALA A 8 28.57 -21.79 11.88
C ALA A 8 27.54 -21.36 10.83
N ARG A 9 27.39 -22.22 9.82
CA ARG A 9 26.35 -22.14 8.78
C ARG A 9 25.05 -22.69 9.37
N MET A 10 24.23 -21.83 9.97
CA MET A 10 22.92 -22.23 10.50
C MET A 10 21.84 -21.95 9.44
N LEU A 11 21.56 -22.99 8.64
CA LEU A 11 20.30 -23.12 7.91
C LEU A 11 19.18 -23.27 8.94
N MET A 12 18.25 -22.31 9.02
CA MET A 12 17.04 -22.48 9.81
C MET A 12 15.98 -23.26 8.98
N PRO A 13 15.42 -24.35 9.52
CA PRO A 13 14.41 -25.17 8.86
C PRO A 13 13.01 -24.53 8.89
N PHE A 14 12.21 -24.83 7.87
CA PHE A 14 10.99 -24.13 7.45
C PHE A 14 9.67 -24.57 8.12
N GLU A 15 9.64 -25.30 9.24
CA GLU A 15 8.36 -25.86 9.73
C GLU A 15 8.13 -25.73 11.25
N ARG A 16 7.38 -24.70 11.67
CA ARG A 16 6.42 -24.79 12.78
C ARG A 16 5.47 -23.58 12.85
N LEU A 17 4.21 -23.90 13.11
CA LEU A 17 3.01 -23.07 13.08
C LEU A 17 3.08 -21.73 13.86
N TRP A 18 2.70 -20.66 13.16
CA TRP A 18 1.47 -19.88 13.42
C TRP A 18 1.01 -19.66 14.87
N LEU A 19 1.76 -18.88 15.65
CA LEU A 19 1.23 -18.13 16.81
C LEU A 19 2.14 -16.91 17.06
N LYS A 20 2.04 -15.91 16.19
CA LYS A 20 2.40 -14.53 16.54
C LYS A 20 1.18 -13.66 16.25
N PRO A 21 0.77 -12.77 17.17
CA PRO A 21 -0.35 -11.88 16.92
C PRO A 21 -0.05 -11.08 15.65
N THR A 22 -0.93 -11.15 14.67
CA THR A 22 -0.83 -10.34 13.46
C THR A 22 -0.88 -8.87 13.87
N PRO A 23 0.18 -8.08 13.62
CA PRO A 23 0.29 -6.71 14.13
C PRO A 23 -0.49 -5.72 13.24
N TYR A 24 -1.57 -6.15 12.59
CA TYR A 24 -2.31 -5.30 11.66
C TYR A 24 -3.45 -4.58 12.37
N ARG A 25 -3.08 -3.73 13.34
CA ARG A 25 -3.93 -2.64 13.84
C ARG A 25 -3.02 -1.51 14.32
N GLY A 26 -2.86 -0.48 13.50
CA GLY A 26 -2.30 0.81 13.93
C GLY A 26 -0.83 1.12 13.56
N TYR A 27 -0.34 0.73 12.37
CA TYR A 27 1.03 1.05 11.91
C TYR A 27 1.11 2.17 10.85
N GLU A 28 -0.03 2.68 10.38
CA GLU A 28 -0.09 3.40 9.10
C GLU A 28 0.38 4.86 9.16
N ASP A 29 0.39 5.50 10.34
CA ASP A 29 0.62 6.95 10.42
C ASP A 29 2.08 7.37 10.65
N ASP A 30 2.82 6.71 11.56
CA ASP A 30 4.19 7.14 11.90
C ASP A 30 5.24 6.63 10.90
N MET A 31 5.07 5.42 10.35
CA MET A 31 6.06 4.76 9.48
C MET A 31 5.99 5.17 8.02
N ALA A 32 4.84 5.70 7.58
CA ALA A 32 4.66 6.24 6.23
C ALA A 32 5.40 7.58 6.01
N ARG A 33 5.83 8.26 7.08
CA ARG A 33 6.56 9.54 6.98
C ARG A 33 8.05 9.37 6.66
N GLU A 34 8.68 8.33 7.17
CA GLU A 34 10.15 8.20 7.15
C GLU A 34 10.67 7.38 5.96
N LEU A 35 9.84 6.46 5.42
CA LEU A 35 10.21 5.60 4.29
C LEU A 35 9.65 6.05 2.94
N LYS A 36 9.01 7.23 2.89
CA LYS A 36 8.43 7.74 1.65
C LYS A 36 9.58 8.09 0.70
N PRO A 37 9.75 7.42 -0.46
CA PRO A 37 10.70 7.90 -1.45
C PRO A 37 10.33 9.34 -1.80
N ALA A 38 11.32 10.24 -1.83
CA ALA A 38 11.15 11.68 -2.03
C ALA A 38 10.72 12.07 -3.48
N GLY A 39 9.75 11.35 -4.05
CA GLY A 39 9.15 11.56 -5.36
C GLY A 39 7.61 11.57 -5.31
N PRO A 40 6.92 11.65 -6.46
CA PRO A 40 5.46 11.79 -6.56
C PRO A 40 4.69 10.48 -6.29
N TRP A 41 5.13 9.70 -5.30
CA TRP A 41 4.55 8.41 -4.95
C TRP A 41 3.40 8.58 -3.96
N LEU A 42 2.26 7.97 -4.26
CA LEU A 42 1.14 7.89 -3.33
C LEU A 42 1.11 6.51 -2.69
N ASP A 43 1.19 6.51 -1.37
CA ASP A 43 0.81 5.39 -0.53
C ASP A 43 -0.71 5.19 -0.56
N TRP A 44 -1.19 4.12 0.08
CA TRP A 44 -2.62 3.81 0.18
C TRP A 44 -3.47 5.02 0.60
N SER A 45 -3.09 5.66 1.71
CA SER A 45 -3.82 6.80 2.27
C SER A 45 -3.81 7.98 1.30
N GLY A 46 -2.66 8.24 0.66
CA GLY A 46 -2.52 9.24 -0.40
C GLY A 46 -3.47 9.02 -1.58
N VAL A 47 -3.64 7.76 -2.03
CA VAL A 47 -4.57 7.42 -3.10
C VAL A 47 -6.02 7.69 -2.69
N ILE A 48 -6.40 7.31 -1.47
CA ILE A 48 -7.76 7.55 -0.94
C ILE A 48 -8.04 9.04 -0.77
N ALA A 49 -7.09 9.82 -0.26
CA ALA A 49 -7.23 11.26 -0.11
C ALA A 49 -7.44 11.94 -1.47
N ARG A 50 -6.66 11.56 -2.49
CA ARG A 50 -6.81 12.06 -3.85
C ARG A 50 -8.14 11.65 -4.48
N LEU A 51 -8.60 10.43 -4.23
CA LEU A 51 -9.92 9.96 -4.66
C LEU A 51 -11.03 10.81 -4.04
N ARG A 52 -10.97 11.08 -2.72
CA ARG A 52 -11.96 11.93 -2.02
C ARG A 52 -12.00 13.34 -2.59
N ALA A 53 -10.83 13.95 -2.83
CA ALA A 53 -10.76 15.28 -3.45
C ALA A 53 -11.39 15.29 -4.85
N SER A 54 -11.08 14.29 -5.67
CA SER A 54 -11.64 14.16 -7.02
C SER A 54 -13.15 13.94 -7.02
N VAL A 55 -13.64 13.10 -6.10
CA VAL A 55 -15.08 12.85 -5.88
C VAL A 55 -15.82 14.12 -5.48
N ASN A 56 -15.26 14.90 -4.55
CA ASN A 56 -15.85 16.17 -4.13
C ASN A 56 -15.89 17.18 -5.28
N ALA A 57 -14.83 17.26 -6.09
CA ALA A 57 -14.79 18.13 -7.26
C ALA A 57 -15.82 17.74 -8.35
N SER A 58 -16.17 16.45 -8.45
CA SER A 58 -17.22 15.96 -9.37
C SER A 58 -18.64 16.08 -8.81
N GLY A 59 -18.82 16.60 -7.59
CA GLY A 59 -20.15 16.75 -6.98
C GLY A 59 -20.70 15.47 -6.33
N GLY A 60 -19.85 14.46 -6.09
CA GLY A 60 -20.23 13.26 -5.36
C GLY A 60 -19.74 11.95 -5.98
N GLN A 61 -19.90 10.86 -5.23
CA GLN A 61 -19.37 9.54 -5.61
C GLN A 61 -20.02 9.01 -6.89
N SER A 62 -21.35 9.13 -7.01
CA SER A 62 -22.10 8.64 -8.17
C SER A 62 -21.74 9.40 -9.44
N ALA A 63 -21.66 10.73 -9.38
CA ALA A 63 -21.28 11.58 -10.51
C ALA A 63 -19.84 11.32 -10.97
N TRP A 64 -18.91 11.15 -10.02
CA TRP A 64 -17.54 10.76 -10.32
C TRP A 64 -17.48 9.37 -10.97
N ALA A 65 -18.21 8.40 -10.41
CA ALA A 65 -18.23 7.03 -10.90
C ALA A 65 -18.80 6.95 -12.33
N GLU A 66 -19.90 7.64 -12.61
CA GLU A 66 -20.51 7.73 -13.94
C GLU A 66 -19.55 8.35 -14.96
N LYS A 67 -18.93 9.48 -14.63
CA LYS A 67 -17.94 10.16 -15.48
C LYS A 67 -16.79 9.24 -15.91
N HIS A 68 -16.39 8.32 -15.05
CA HIS A 68 -15.27 7.41 -15.29
C HIS A 68 -15.68 5.99 -15.70
N GLY A 69 -16.99 5.72 -15.87
CA GLY A 69 -17.50 4.39 -16.23
C GLY A 69 -17.22 3.33 -15.15
N ILE A 70 -17.21 3.75 -13.89
CA ILE A 70 -16.95 2.91 -12.72
C ILE A 70 -18.25 2.73 -11.93
N SER A 71 -18.44 1.57 -11.29
CA SER A 71 -19.60 1.37 -10.42
C SER A 71 -19.50 2.28 -9.18
N PRO A 72 -20.56 3.03 -8.81
CA PRO A 72 -20.60 3.80 -7.57
C PRO A 72 -20.33 2.94 -6.33
N GLN A 73 -20.81 1.68 -6.33
CA GLN A 73 -20.55 0.73 -5.25
C GLN A 73 -19.06 0.43 -5.10
N TYR A 74 -18.34 0.30 -6.21
CA TYR A 74 -16.91 0.08 -6.16
C TYR A 74 -16.16 1.28 -5.60
N VAL A 75 -16.55 2.50 -5.96
CA VAL A 75 -15.99 3.74 -5.38
C VAL A 75 -16.28 3.81 -3.88
N CYS A 76 -17.49 3.47 -3.44
CA CYS A 76 -17.87 3.40 -2.03
C CYS A 76 -17.05 2.36 -1.25
N ASP A 77 -16.86 1.16 -1.81
CA ASP A 77 -16.07 0.09 -1.19
C ASP A 77 -14.61 0.48 -1.00
N VAL A 78 -14.04 1.21 -1.97
CA VAL A 78 -12.65 1.69 -1.88
C VAL A 78 -12.53 2.82 -0.87
N LEU A 79 -13.43 3.81 -0.90
CA LEU A 79 -13.44 4.91 0.06
C LEU A 79 -13.70 4.46 1.50
N GLY A 80 -14.47 3.38 1.66
CA GLY A 80 -14.75 2.71 2.93
C GLY A 80 -13.70 1.69 3.34
N GLY A 81 -12.60 1.52 2.58
CA GLY A 81 -11.51 0.60 2.91
C GLY A 81 -11.85 -0.89 2.81
N ARG A 82 -13.04 -1.26 2.30
CA ARG A 82 -13.44 -2.66 2.10
C ARG A 82 -12.70 -3.32 0.94
N ARG A 83 -12.20 -2.51 -0.01
CA ARG A 83 -11.48 -2.98 -1.21
C ARG A 83 -10.32 -2.06 -1.54
N LEU A 84 -9.27 -2.65 -2.14
CA LEU A 84 -8.16 -1.89 -2.70
C LEU A 84 -8.55 -1.19 -4.03
N PRO A 85 -8.06 0.05 -4.35
CA PRO A 85 -8.21 0.66 -5.64
C PRO A 85 -7.36 -0.14 -6.62
N GLY A 86 -8.04 -0.75 -7.55
CA GLY A 86 -7.46 -1.44 -8.67
C GLY A 86 -7.21 -0.47 -9.82
N ASN A 87 -6.79 -1.06 -10.94
CA ASN A 87 -6.33 -0.33 -12.12
C ASN A 87 -7.35 0.67 -12.66
N LYS A 88 -8.66 0.44 -12.50
CA LYS A 88 -9.70 1.37 -12.98
C LYS A 88 -9.66 2.70 -12.23
N ILE A 89 -9.58 2.65 -10.89
CA ILE A 89 -9.55 3.85 -10.06
C ILE A 89 -8.20 4.55 -10.19
N THR A 90 -7.08 3.81 -10.19
CA THR A 90 -5.76 4.43 -10.36
C THR A 90 -5.64 5.12 -11.71
N LYS A 91 -6.08 4.49 -12.81
CA LYS A 91 -6.11 5.14 -14.14
C LYS A 91 -7.01 6.38 -14.16
N ALA A 92 -8.21 6.31 -13.57
CA ALA A 92 -9.12 7.45 -13.49
C ALA A 92 -8.52 8.64 -12.71
N LEU A 93 -7.66 8.37 -11.72
CA LEU A 93 -6.95 9.40 -10.95
C LEU A 93 -5.64 9.88 -11.62
N GLY A 94 -5.28 9.33 -12.78
CA GLY A 94 -4.01 9.60 -13.46
C GLY A 94 -2.80 9.02 -12.73
N LEU A 95 -2.99 7.91 -12.01
CA LEU A 95 -1.95 7.21 -11.27
C LEU A 95 -1.54 5.94 -12.00
N GLU A 96 -0.23 5.74 -12.07
CA GLU A 96 0.38 4.51 -12.54
C GLU A 96 0.81 3.65 -11.35
N LYS A 97 0.57 2.33 -11.43
CA LYS A 97 0.93 1.41 -10.35
C LYS A 97 2.41 1.04 -10.48
N ALA A 98 3.21 1.42 -9.50
CA ALA A 98 4.62 1.04 -9.42
C ALA A 98 4.86 -0.05 -8.36
N LEU A 99 5.71 -1.02 -8.68
CA LEU A 99 6.21 -2.02 -7.75
C LEU A 99 7.56 -1.53 -7.21
N LEU A 100 7.63 -1.20 -5.91
CA LEU A 100 8.85 -0.71 -5.29
C LEU A 100 9.47 -1.79 -4.39
N TRP A 101 10.78 -1.99 -4.54
CA TRP A 101 11.60 -2.82 -3.65
C TRP A 101 12.58 -1.90 -2.93
N ARG A 102 12.67 -2.01 -1.61
CA ARG A 102 13.63 -1.24 -0.79
C ARG A 102 14.56 -2.20 -0.06
N THR A 103 15.84 -1.89 -0.04
CA THR A 103 16.82 -2.49 0.86
C THR A 103 16.70 -1.84 2.24
N PRO A 104 16.65 -2.60 3.35
CA PRO A 104 16.74 -2.02 4.69
C PRO A 104 18.03 -1.21 4.81
N SER A 105 17.93 0.01 5.33
CA SER A 105 19.13 0.74 5.79
C SER A 105 19.64 0.03 7.04
N GLN A 106 20.85 -0.53 6.95
CA GLN A 106 21.58 -1.12 8.09
C GLN A 106 21.91 -0.05 9.13
#